data_AF-A0A356X545-F1
#
_entry.id   AF-A0A356X545-F1
#
_cell.length_a   1.000
_cell.length_b   1.000
_cell.length_c   1.000
_cell.angle_alpha   90.00
_cell.angle_beta   90.00
_cell.angle_gamma   90.00
#
_symmetry.space_group_name_H-M   'P 1'
#
loop_
_entity.id
_entity.type
_entity.pdbx_description
1 polymer ?
#
loop_
_entity_poly.entity_id
_entity_poly.type
_entity_poly.pdbx_seq_one_letter_code
_entity_poly.pdbx_strand_id
1 'polypeptide(L)'
;EDHVSMGSIGALKLLNVFKNVEQVLAIEMFTAAQALDFRKPMKPGHGVDVAHAYIRKHIAHADEDHFFKDEINSAVALLEDEQLIRGLELN
;
A
#
# COMPACT_ATOMS: atom_id res chain seq x y z
N GLU A 1 -9.10 17.09 -40.04
CA GLU A 1 -9.29 15.89 -39.22
C GLU A 1 -10.64 15.96 -38.55
N ASP A 2 -11.51 15.06 -38.93
CA ASP A 2 -12.92 14.91 -38.53
C ASP A 2 -13.08 13.84 -37.42
N HIS A 3 -11.98 13.19 -37.05
CA HIS A 3 -11.85 12.31 -35.90
C HIS A 3 -10.48 12.53 -35.24
N VAL A 4 -10.45 12.62 -33.91
CA VAL A 4 -9.22 12.72 -33.12
C VAL A 4 -9.28 11.78 -31.93
N SER A 5 -8.12 11.28 -31.49
CA SER A 5 -8.02 10.20 -30.49
C SER A 5 -8.33 10.61 -29.05
N MET A 6 -8.25 11.91 -28.73
CA MET A 6 -8.32 12.45 -27.37
C MET A 6 -7.33 11.76 -26.39
N GLY A 7 -6.25 11.17 -26.91
CA GLY A 7 -5.35 10.30 -26.14
C GLY A 7 -4.66 11.00 -24.97
N SER A 8 -4.31 12.29 -25.11
CA SER A 8 -3.70 13.08 -24.03
C SER A 8 -4.63 13.22 -22.82
N ILE A 9 -5.92 13.46 -23.04
CA ILE A 9 -6.92 13.56 -21.97
C ILE A 9 -7.14 12.19 -21.33
N GLY A 10 -7.19 11.13 -22.15
CA GLY A 10 -7.28 9.75 -21.66
C GLY A 10 -6.12 9.38 -20.73
N ALA A 11 -4.89 9.73 -21.11
CA ALA A 11 -3.69 9.48 -20.29
C ALA A 11 -3.71 10.24 -18.96
N LEU A 12 -4.12 11.51 -18.95
CA LEU A 12 -4.24 12.30 -17.72
C LEU A 12 -5.31 11.75 -16.77
N LYS A 13 -6.45 11.30 -17.31
CA LYS A 13 -7.49 10.65 -16.51
C LYS A 13 -6.96 9.35 -15.88
N LEU A 14 -6.27 8.53 -16.65
CA LEU A 14 -5.68 7.29 -16.15
C LEU A 14 -4.69 7.56 -15.01
N LEU A 15 -3.82 8.56 -15.17
CA LEU A 15 -2.85 8.94 -14.13
C LEU A 15 -3.56 9.34 -12.82
N ASN A 16 -4.67 10.07 -12.88
CA ASN A 16 -5.44 10.41 -11.70
C ASN A 16 -6.09 9.18 -11.04
N VAL A 17 -6.64 8.26 -11.84
CA VAL A 17 -7.22 7.01 -11.33
C VAL A 17 -6.14 6.16 -10.68
N PHE A 18 -4.96 6.05 -11.30
CA PHE A 18 -3.83 5.31 -10.77
C PHE A 18 -3.41 5.82 -9.38
N LYS A 19 -3.24 7.15 -9.23
CA LYS A 19 -2.94 7.78 -7.93
C LYS A 19 -4.00 7.53 -6.87
N ASN A 20 -5.28 7.49 -7.25
CA ASN A 20 -6.35 7.17 -6.31
C ASN A 20 -6.30 5.71 -5.86
N VAL A 21 -5.95 4.78 -6.77
CA VAL A 21 -5.81 3.36 -6.45
C VAL A 21 -4.64 3.15 -5.48
N GLU A 22 -3.51 3.84 -5.66
CA GLU A 22 -2.38 3.79 -4.72
C GLU A 22 -2.80 4.18 -3.30
N GLN A 23 -3.60 5.23 -3.16
CA GLN A 23 -4.14 5.64 -1.86
C GLN A 23 -5.04 4.57 -1.23
N VAL A 24 -5.92 3.95 -2.02
CA VAL A 24 -6.80 2.87 -1.53
C VAL A 24 -5.98 1.68 -1.05
N LEU A 25 -4.99 1.25 -1.84
CA LEU A 25 -4.12 0.13 -1.50
C LEU A 25 -3.23 0.43 -0.28
N ALA A 26 -2.77 1.66 -0.13
CA ALA A 26 -2.00 2.08 1.03
C ALA A 26 -2.82 1.99 2.33
N ILE A 27 -4.09 2.45 2.29
CA ILE A 27 -5.02 2.33 3.42
C ILE A 27 -5.32 0.86 3.73
N GLU A 28 -5.56 0.04 2.71
CA GLU A 28 -5.76 -1.40 2.87
C GLU A 28 -4.53 -2.07 3.51
N MET A 29 -3.33 -1.76 3.03
CA MET A 29 -2.08 -2.29 3.58
C MET A 29 -1.90 -1.91 5.06
N PHE A 30 -2.11 -0.63 5.38
CA PHE A 30 -2.01 -0.12 6.76
C PHE A 30 -3.01 -0.83 7.69
N THR A 31 -4.27 -0.89 7.29
CA THR A 31 -5.33 -1.50 8.11
C THR A 31 -5.18 -3.02 8.22
N ALA A 32 -4.72 -3.70 7.16
CA ALA A 32 -4.42 -5.13 7.20
C ALA A 32 -3.28 -5.43 8.19
N ALA A 33 -2.25 -4.59 8.25
CA ALA A 33 -1.19 -4.73 9.23
C ALA A 33 -1.70 -4.56 10.67
N GLN A 34 -2.56 -3.57 10.93
CA GLN A 34 -3.21 -3.43 12.25
C GLN A 34 -4.04 -4.67 12.61
N ALA A 35 -4.85 -5.16 11.66
CA ALA A 35 -5.68 -6.35 11.87
C ALA A 35 -4.85 -7.61 12.17
N LEU A 36 -3.68 -7.78 11.55
CA LEU A 36 -2.78 -8.89 11.85
C LEU A 36 -2.22 -8.80 13.27
N ASP A 37 -1.88 -7.60 13.75
CA ASP A 37 -1.42 -7.42 15.12
C ASP A 37 -2.49 -7.79 16.15
N PHE A 38 -3.74 -7.38 15.92
CA PHE A 38 -4.85 -7.72 16.82
C PHE A 38 -5.17 -9.22 16.84
N ARG A 39 -4.74 -9.97 15.82
CA ARG A 39 -4.95 -11.42 15.75
C ARG A 39 -3.85 -12.26 16.39
N LYS A 40 -2.82 -11.63 16.96
CA LYS A 40 -1.76 -12.37 17.68
C LYS A 40 -2.38 -13.27 18.77
N PRO A 41 -1.89 -14.51 18.96
CA PRO A 41 -0.68 -15.08 18.38
C PRO A 41 -0.88 -15.82 17.04
N MET A 42 -2.05 -15.73 16.39
CA MET A 42 -2.24 -16.36 15.08
C MET A 42 -1.28 -15.77 14.05
N LYS A 43 -0.65 -16.64 13.25
CA LYS A 43 0.28 -16.24 12.20
C LYS A 43 -0.35 -16.36 10.81
N PRO A 44 -0.15 -15.40 9.91
CA PRO A 44 -0.59 -15.51 8.53
C PRO A 44 0.34 -16.44 7.73
N GLY A 45 0.04 -16.65 6.45
CA GLY A 45 0.96 -17.35 5.54
C GLY A 45 2.29 -16.59 5.38
N HIS A 46 3.33 -17.30 4.94
CA HIS A 46 4.71 -16.79 4.94
C HIS A 46 4.88 -15.43 4.24
N GLY A 47 4.42 -15.27 3.00
CA GLY A 47 4.57 -14.00 2.28
C GLY A 47 3.87 -12.83 2.98
N VAL A 48 2.71 -13.08 3.60
CA VAL A 48 1.99 -12.07 4.38
C VAL A 48 2.75 -11.75 5.67
N ASP A 49 3.38 -12.73 6.32
CA ASP A 49 4.21 -12.50 7.51
C ASP A 49 5.44 -11.64 7.19
N VAL A 50 6.08 -11.89 6.04
CA VAL A 50 7.20 -11.08 5.51
C VAL A 50 6.74 -9.66 5.22
N ALA A 51 5.64 -9.48 4.49
CA ALA A 51 5.07 -8.16 4.20
C ALA A 51 4.73 -7.41 5.48
N HIS A 52 4.04 -8.07 6.42
CA HIS A 52 3.66 -7.49 7.70
C HIS A 52 4.88 -7.03 8.51
N ALA A 53 5.93 -7.87 8.59
CA ALA A 53 7.17 -7.51 9.25
C ALA A 53 7.87 -6.33 8.56
N TYR A 54 7.83 -6.25 7.23
CA TYR A 54 8.39 -5.13 6.47
C TYR A 54 7.63 -3.82 6.73
N ILE A 55 6.29 -3.86 6.72
CA ILE A 55 5.43 -2.73 7.04
C ILE A 55 5.74 -2.23 8.46
N ARG A 56 5.87 -3.13 9.44
CA ARG A 56 6.12 -2.77 10.85
C ARG A 56 7.49 -2.17 11.12
N LYS A 57 8.46 -2.28 10.20
CA LYS A 57 9.72 -1.54 10.26
C LYS A 57 9.56 -0.06 9.92
N HIS A 58 8.52 0.30 9.17
CA HIS A 58 8.31 1.64 8.64
C HIS A 58 7.10 2.34 9.26
N ILE A 59 6.06 1.58 9.63
CA ILE A 59 4.81 2.07 10.19
C ILE A 59 4.52 1.31 11.48
N ALA A 60 4.56 2.04 12.61
CA ALA A 60 4.29 1.49 13.93
C ALA A 60 2.84 0.99 14.06
N HIS A 61 2.61 0.09 15.01
CA HIS A 61 1.26 -0.25 15.45
C HIS A 61 0.58 1.02 15.98
N ALA A 62 -0.72 1.17 15.70
CA ALA A 62 -1.47 2.32 16.14
C ALA A 62 -2.22 1.95 17.41
N ASP A 63 -1.68 2.32 18.57
CA ASP A 63 -2.29 2.02 19.86
C ASP A 63 -3.50 2.92 20.16
N GLU A 64 -3.50 4.15 19.64
CA GLU A 64 -4.53 5.16 19.88
C GLU A 64 -4.89 5.91 18.59
N ASP A 65 -6.11 6.44 18.54
CA ASP A 65 -6.60 7.24 17.42
C ASP A 65 -5.82 8.56 17.29
N HIS A 66 -5.32 8.81 16.09
CA HIS A 66 -4.67 10.06 15.73
C HIS A 66 -4.83 10.33 14.23
N PHE A 67 -4.20 11.39 13.75
CA PHE A 67 -4.25 11.74 12.34
C PHE A 67 -3.28 10.88 11.53
N PHE A 68 -3.81 9.86 10.85
CA PHE A 68 -3.04 8.83 10.14
C PHE A 68 -2.39 9.25 8.81
N LYS A 69 -2.29 10.55 8.52
CA LYS A 69 -1.84 11.02 7.20
C LYS A 69 -0.39 10.59 6.92
N ASP A 70 0.47 10.64 7.92
CA ASP A 70 1.89 10.36 7.74
C ASP A 70 2.14 8.85 7.56
N GLU A 71 1.36 8.02 8.25
CA GLU A 71 1.33 6.57 8.10
C GLU A 71 0.79 6.16 6.72
N ILE A 72 -0.29 6.79 6.26
CA ILE A 72 -0.84 6.52 4.92
C ILE A 72 0.15 6.95 3.84
N ASN A 73 0.78 8.12 3.98
CA ASN A 73 1.83 8.55 3.04
C ASN A 73 3.02 7.59 3.03
N SER A 74 3.40 7.08 4.20
CA SER A 74 4.44 6.05 4.31
C SER A 74 4.01 4.75 3.64
N ALA A 75 2.76 4.34 3.78
CA ALA A 75 2.22 3.15 3.12
C ALA A 75 2.17 3.29 1.59
N VAL A 76 1.88 4.49 1.07
CA VAL A 76 1.99 4.78 -0.37
C VAL A 76 3.43 4.62 -0.84
N ALA A 77 4.41 5.17 -0.10
CA ALA A 77 5.83 5.00 -0.43
C ALA A 77 6.27 3.53 -0.43
N LEU A 78 5.70 2.69 0.45
CA LEU A 78 5.99 1.25 0.49
C LEU A 78 5.43 0.49 -0.71
N LEU A 79 4.35 0.95 -1.35
CA LEU A 79 3.82 0.31 -2.57
C LEU A 79 4.80 0.39 -3.74
N GLU A 80 5.62 1.44 -3.79
CA GLU A 80 6.64 1.66 -4.83
C GLU A 80 8.01 1.04 -4.44
N ASP A 81 8.14 0.50 -3.23
CA ASP A 81 9.41 -0.02 -2.73
C ASP A 81 9.71 -1.43 -3.28
N GLU A 82 10.63 -1.50 -4.24
CA GLU A 82 11.10 -2.78 -4.80
C GLU A 82 11.64 -3.74 -3.74
N GLN A 83 12.13 -3.27 -2.59
CA GLN A 83 12.64 -4.15 -1.54
C GLN A 83 11.53 -5.00 -0.93
N LEU A 84 10.31 -4.45 -0.82
CA LEU A 84 9.14 -5.21 -0.39
C LEU A 84 8.87 -6.35 -1.36
N ILE A 85 8.78 -6.05 -2.66
CA ILE A 85 8.54 -7.05 -3.71
C ILE A 85 9.65 -8.12 -3.73
N ARG A 86 10.91 -7.71 -3.71
CA ARG A 86 12.05 -8.65 -3.67
C ARG A 86 12.02 -9.54 -2.44
N GLY A 87 11.63 -9.00 -1.28
CA GLY A 87 11.46 -9.78 -0.05
C GLY A 87 10.39 -10.87 -0.16
N LEU A 88 9.37 -10.64 -1.00
CA LEU A 88 8.30 -11.60 -1.29
C LEU A 88 8.70 -12.64 -2.33
N GLU A 89 9.47 -12.26 -3.35
CA GLU A 89 9.85 -13.14 -4.47
C GLU A 89 11.06 -14.06 -4.17
N LEU A 90 11.94 -13.68 -3.26
CA LEU A 90 13.18 -14.42 -2.98
C LEU A 90 13.01 -15.67 -2.10
N ASN A 91 11.79 -16.20 -1.94
CA ASN A 91 11.51 -17.40 -1.13
C ASN A 91 10.50 -18.35 -1.78
#